data_AF-A0A6P3Z4T2-F1
#
_entry.id   AF-A0A6P3Z4T2-F1
#
_cell.length_a   1.000
_cell.length_b   1.000
_cell.length_c   1.000
_cell.angle_alpha   90.00
_cell.angle_beta   90.00
_cell.angle_gamma   90.00
#
_symmetry.space_group_name_H-M   'P 1'
#
loop_
_entity.id
_entity.type
_entity.pdbx_description
1 polymer ?
#
loop_
_entity_poly.entity_id
_entity_poly.type
_entity_poly.pdbx_seq_one_letter_code
_entity_poly.pdbx_strand_id
1 'polypeptide(L)'
;MVHQNAGRFFGLCAYDEDFNGFAGDMDEGTRMARMMGDKRVLFLGNHGVVVAGETIADAFDDLYYLERACQVQGGRHAAADEERHGQVIEGGDEGEEEGRHQPTLQQRHRHLRQDPEA
;
A
#
# COMPACT_ATOMS: atom_id res chain seq x y z
N MET A 1 -13.98 6.58 -5.99
CA MET A 1 -14.19 6.42 -7.45
C MET A 1 -13.08 5.54 -8.00
N VAL A 2 -13.45 4.45 -8.69
CA VAL A 2 -12.51 3.49 -9.29
C VAL A 2 -12.18 3.95 -10.72
N HIS A 3 -10.90 3.90 -11.12
CA HIS A 3 -10.43 4.31 -12.45
C HIS A 3 -10.59 3.16 -13.47
N GLN A 4 -10.91 3.46 -14.74
CA GLN A 4 -11.11 2.42 -15.77
C GLN A 4 -9.91 1.47 -15.89
N ASN A 5 -8.68 2.00 -15.82
CA ASN A 5 -7.47 1.17 -15.87
C ASN A 5 -7.38 0.18 -14.69
N ALA A 6 -7.92 0.53 -13.52
CA ALA A 6 -7.94 -0.38 -12.38
C ALA A 6 -8.89 -1.57 -12.62
N GLY A 7 -9.96 -1.36 -13.39
CA GLY A 7 -10.92 -2.42 -13.74
C GLY A 7 -10.29 -3.57 -14.53
N ARG A 8 -9.23 -3.31 -15.31
CA ARG A 8 -8.47 -4.34 -16.05
C ARG A 8 -7.90 -5.44 -15.14
N PHE A 9 -7.60 -5.11 -13.89
CA PHE A 9 -6.92 -6.01 -12.96
C PHE A 9 -7.87 -6.64 -11.93
N PHE A 10 -9.18 -6.50 -12.10
CA PHE A 10 -10.15 -7.08 -11.16
C PHE A 10 -10.04 -8.61 -11.12
N GLY A 11 -9.75 -9.16 -9.93
CA GLY A 11 -9.55 -10.60 -9.73
C GLY A 11 -8.22 -11.16 -10.26
N LEU A 12 -7.32 -10.30 -10.75
CA LEU A 12 -6.05 -10.67 -11.38
C LEU A 12 -4.82 -10.26 -10.56
N CYS A 13 -5.02 -9.81 -9.32
CA CYS A 13 -3.96 -9.41 -8.39
C CYS A 13 -3.82 -10.44 -7.26
N ALA A 14 -2.59 -10.82 -6.96
CA ALA A 14 -2.16 -11.48 -5.73
C ALA A 14 -1.37 -10.50 -4.86
N TYR A 15 -1.26 -10.78 -3.57
CA TYR A 15 -0.57 -9.96 -2.59
C TYR A 15 0.36 -10.83 -1.76
N ASP A 16 1.60 -10.39 -1.65
CA ASP A 16 2.60 -10.90 -0.73
C ASP A 16 2.86 -9.81 0.31
N GLU A 17 2.38 -10.04 1.53
CA GLU A 17 2.51 -9.09 2.64
C GLU A 17 3.81 -9.30 3.43
N ASP A 18 4.49 -10.43 3.21
CA ASP A 18 5.65 -10.85 3.98
C ASP A 18 6.95 -10.44 3.27
N PHE A 19 7.41 -9.21 3.53
CA PHE A 19 8.71 -8.75 3.06
C PHE A 19 9.86 -9.40 3.87
N ASN A 20 10.48 -10.44 3.32
CA ASN A 20 11.56 -11.20 3.99
C ASN A 20 12.98 -10.66 3.74
N GLY A 21 13.15 -9.46 3.17
CA GLY A 21 14.45 -8.84 2.95
C GLY A 21 15.08 -9.22 1.60
N PHE A 22 16.40 -9.40 1.57
CA PHE A 22 17.16 -9.51 0.31
C PHE A 22 16.86 -10.84 -0.41
N ALA A 23 16.39 -10.75 -1.66
CA ALA A 23 16.14 -11.88 -2.54
C ALA A 23 17.46 -12.53 -2.98
N GLY A 24 18.04 -13.38 -2.12
CA GLY A 24 19.30 -14.08 -2.37
C GLY A 24 19.14 -15.55 -2.75
N ASP A 25 17.96 -16.14 -2.52
CA ASP A 25 17.73 -17.58 -2.66
C ASP A 25 16.68 -17.90 -3.74
N MET A 26 16.89 -18.99 -4.47
CA MET A 26 15.99 -19.51 -5.51
C MET A 26 14.61 -19.91 -4.94
N ASP A 27 14.56 -20.18 -3.65
CA ASP A 27 13.32 -20.49 -2.92
C ASP A 27 12.33 -19.31 -2.96
N GLU A 28 12.83 -18.07 -3.00
CA GLU A 28 11.98 -16.88 -3.01
C GLU A 28 11.18 -16.77 -4.32
N GLY A 29 11.83 -17.00 -5.47
CA GLY A 29 11.16 -17.03 -6.76
C GLY A 29 10.07 -18.12 -6.82
N THR A 30 10.34 -19.29 -6.22
CA THR A 30 9.36 -20.38 -6.14
C THR A 30 8.17 -20.03 -5.25
N ARG A 31 8.40 -19.37 -4.10
CA ARG A 31 7.34 -18.88 -3.22
C ARG A 31 6.48 -17.83 -3.93
N MET A 32 7.11 -16.85 -4.58
CA MET A 32 6.43 -15.80 -5.35
C MET A 32 5.57 -16.39 -6.46
N ALA A 33 6.11 -17.32 -7.25
CA ALA A 33 5.36 -18.00 -8.31
C ALA A 33 4.13 -18.76 -7.75
N ARG A 34 4.27 -19.42 -6.60
CA ARG A 34 3.15 -20.12 -5.93
C ARG A 34 2.08 -19.15 -5.43
N MET A 35 2.47 -18.03 -4.84
CA MET A 35 1.52 -17.00 -4.37
C MET A 35 0.81 -16.31 -5.53
N MET A 36 1.54 -16.03 -6.62
CA MET A 36 0.98 -15.43 -7.82
C MET A 36 -0.04 -16.36 -8.48
N GLY A 37 0.22 -17.67 -8.53
CA GLY A 37 -0.73 -18.65 -9.03
C GLY A 37 -1.14 -18.36 -10.48
N ASP A 38 -2.44 -18.11 -10.70
CA ASP A 38 -3.02 -17.78 -12.00
C ASP A 38 -3.19 -16.26 -12.25
N LYS A 39 -2.66 -15.44 -11.34
CA LYS A 39 -2.77 -13.98 -11.38
C LYS A 39 -1.74 -13.35 -12.31
N ARG A 40 -2.05 -12.15 -12.80
CA ARG A 40 -1.18 -11.39 -13.70
C ARG A 40 -0.27 -10.43 -12.95
N VAL A 41 -0.67 -10.02 -11.75
CA VAL A 41 0.07 -9.07 -10.92
C VAL A 41 0.26 -9.65 -9.53
N LEU A 42 1.50 -9.64 -9.02
CA LEU A 42 1.81 -9.87 -7.62
C LEU A 42 2.29 -8.56 -7.01
N PHE A 43 1.56 -8.04 -6.03
CA PHE A 43 2.02 -6.92 -5.21
C PHE A 43 2.93 -7.47 -4.12
N LEU A 44 4.13 -6.90 -4.04
CA LEU A 44 5.11 -7.19 -3.00
C LEU A 44 5.07 -6.05 -1.98
N GLY A 45 4.62 -6.36 -0.77
CA GLY A 45 4.54 -5.42 0.34
C GLY A 45 5.83 -4.63 0.49
N ASN A 46 5.72 -3.30 0.46
CA ASN A 46 6.85 -2.37 0.63
C ASN A 46 7.96 -2.46 -0.43
N HIS A 47 7.79 -3.24 -1.51
CA HIS A 47 8.85 -3.47 -2.50
C HIS A 47 8.43 -3.09 -3.92
N GLY A 48 7.18 -3.39 -4.32
CA GLY A 48 6.69 -3.05 -5.66
C GLY A 48 5.79 -4.14 -6.23
N VAL A 49 5.97 -4.45 -7.52
CA VAL A 49 5.12 -5.41 -8.24
C VAL A 49 5.94 -6.33 -9.13
N VAL A 50 5.42 -7.53 -9.33
CA VAL A 50 5.79 -8.43 -10.43
C VAL A 50 4.59 -8.55 -11.37
N VAL A 51 4.84 -8.40 -12.66
CA VAL A 51 3.81 -8.49 -13.71
C VAL A 51 4.20 -9.58 -14.70
N ALA A 52 3.28 -10.50 -14.96
CA ALA A 52 3.48 -11.60 -15.88
C ALA A 52 2.50 -11.52 -17.06
N GLY A 53 2.97 -11.92 -18.24
CA GLY A 53 2.19 -12.01 -19.46
C GLY A 53 2.75 -13.11 -20.37
N GLU A 54 1.96 -13.54 -21.35
CA GLU A 54 2.38 -14.55 -22.33
C GLU A 54 3.57 -14.06 -23.17
N THR A 55 3.63 -12.76 -23.41
CA THR A 55 4.75 -12.09 -24.07
C THR A 55 5.28 -10.93 -23.23
N ILE A 56 6.50 -10.49 -23.53
CA ILE A 56 7.10 -9.28 -22.92
C ILE A 56 6.23 -8.05 -23.19
N ALA A 57 5.62 -7.97 -24.38
CA ALA A 57 4.75 -6.85 -24.74
C ALA A 57 3.50 -6.80 -23.84
N ASP A 58 2.87 -7.95 -23.59
CA ASP A 58 1.69 -8.02 -22.71
C ASP A 58 2.02 -7.64 -21.27
N ALA A 59 3.16 -8.13 -20.76
CA ALA A 59 3.61 -7.80 -19.41
C ALA A 59 3.91 -6.29 -19.26
N PHE A 60 4.50 -5.68 -20.29
CA PHE A 60 4.81 -4.25 -20.26
C PHE A 60 3.55 -3.38 -20.40
N ASP A 61 2.59 -3.78 -21.24
CA ASP A 61 1.30 -3.09 -21.38
C ASP A 61 0.52 -3.11 -20.06
N ASP A 62 0.45 -4.28 -19.40
CA ASP A 62 -0.14 -4.39 -18.06
C ASP A 62 0.59 -3.51 -17.04
N LEU A 63 1.92 -3.54 -17.00
CA LEU A 63 2.69 -2.73 -16.07
C LEU A 63 2.41 -1.23 -16.28
N TYR A 64 2.33 -0.77 -17.53
CA TYR A 64 2.00 0.61 -17.86
C TYR A 64 0.62 1.02 -17.32
N TYR A 65 -0.41 0.21 -17.59
CA TYR A 65 -1.77 0.54 -17.15
C TYR A 65 -1.96 0.39 -15.63
N LEU A 66 -1.23 -0.54 -15.00
CA LEU A 66 -1.19 -0.71 -13.55
C LEU A 66 -0.62 0.55 -12.90
N GLU A 67 0.52 1.06 -13.38
CA GLU A 67 1.13 2.30 -12.88
C GLU A 67 0.18 3.50 -13.01
N ARG A 68 -0.48 3.66 -14.16
CA ARG A 68 -1.49 4.72 -14.33
C ARG A 68 -2.66 4.58 -13.33
N ALA A 69 -3.11 3.35 -13.07
CA ALA A 69 -4.15 3.11 -12.07
C ALA A 69 -3.68 3.48 -10.65
N CYS A 70 -2.44 3.13 -10.28
CA CYS A 70 -1.83 3.47 -9.00
C CYS A 70 -1.64 4.98 -8.83
N GLN A 71 -1.19 5.69 -9.86
CA GLN A 71 -1.03 7.15 -9.82
C GLN A 71 -2.36 7.88 -9.57
N VAL A 72 -3.45 7.43 -10.19
CA VAL A 72 -4.78 8.01 -9.94
C VAL A 72 -5.25 7.73 -8.52
N GLN A 73 -4.94 6.55 -7.97
CA GLN A 73 -5.26 6.23 -6.57
C GLN A 73 -4.42 7.06 -5.60
N GLY A 74 -3.10 7.09 -5.76
CA GLY A 74 -2.17 7.84 -4.90
C GLY A 74 -2.37 9.36 -4.97
N GLY A 75 -2.57 9.91 -6.18
CA GLY A 75 -2.86 11.33 -6.37
C GLY A 75 -4.20 11.75 -5.77
N ARG A 76 -5.19 10.85 -5.74
CA ARG A 76 -6.44 11.08 -5.00
C ARG A 76 -6.24 11.16 -3.50
N HIS A 77 -5.43 10.27 -2.94
CA HIS A 77 -5.15 10.31 -1.50
C HIS A 77 -4.42 11.61 -1.13
N ALA A 78 -3.43 12.02 -1.92
CA ALA A 78 -2.72 13.29 -1.70
C ALA A 78 -3.65 14.52 -1.76
N ALA A 79 -4.53 14.60 -2.78
CA ALA A 79 -5.47 15.72 -2.90
C ALA A 79 -6.53 15.74 -1.79
N ALA A 80 -7.00 14.56 -1.35
CA ALA A 80 -7.95 14.46 -0.25
C ALA A 80 -7.33 14.81 1.13
N ASP A 81 -6.04 14.51 1.33
CA ASP A 81 -5.30 14.91 2.53
C ASP A 81 -5.07 16.44 2.57
N GLU A 82 -4.83 17.06 1.42
CA GLU A 82 -4.67 18.51 1.30
C GLU A 82 -5.96 19.28 1.66
N GLU A 83 -7.12 18.79 1.23
CA GLU A 83 -8.43 19.37 1.56
C GLU A 83 -8.75 19.25 3.07
N ARG A 84 -8.30 18.17 3.73
CA ARG A 84 -8.52 17.94 5.16
C ARG A 84 -7.66 18.85 6.05
N HIS A 85 -6.49 19.29 5.57
CA HIS A 85 -5.62 20.24 6.28
C HIS A 85 -6.04 21.71 6.07
N GLY A 86 -6.75 22.03 4.98
CA GLY A 86 -7.23 23.39 4.69
C GLY A 86 -8.45 23.83 5.51
N GLN A 87 -9.11 22.93 6.24
CA GLN A 87 -10.38 23.21 6.93
C GLN A 87 -10.25 23.67 8.40
N VAL A 88 -9.03 23.95 8.88
CA VAL A 88 -8.78 24.34 10.29
C VAL A 88 -8.49 25.85 10.48
N ILE A 89 -8.56 26.69 9.43
CA ILE A 89 -8.13 28.09 9.57
C ILE A 89 -9.22 29.09 9.16
N GLU A 90 -10.36 29.11 9.85
CA GLU A 90 -11.14 30.35 10.08
C GLU A 90 -11.93 30.23 11.38
N GLY A 91 -11.40 30.79 12.49
CA GLY A 91 -12.16 30.93 13.73
C GLY A 91 -11.33 31.14 15.00
N GLY A 92 -10.93 32.39 15.25
CA GLY A 92 -11.06 33.03 16.57
C GLY A 92 -10.20 32.55 17.75
N ASP A 93 -9.27 33.44 18.11
CA ASP A 93 -8.96 33.89 19.49
C ASP A 93 -8.14 32.99 20.43
N GLU A 94 -7.35 33.70 21.23
CA GLU A 94 -6.19 33.31 22.02
C GLU A 94 -6.52 32.30 23.15
N GLY A 95 -5.61 31.32 23.34
CA GLY A 95 -5.65 30.40 24.47
C GLY A 95 -4.47 29.43 24.44
N GLU A 96 -3.51 29.65 25.33
CA GLU A 96 -2.41 28.72 25.66
C GLU A 96 -2.96 27.33 26.03
N GLU A 97 -2.40 26.26 25.46
CA GLU A 97 -2.35 24.97 26.16
C GLU A 97 -1.24 24.04 25.62
N GLU A 98 -0.65 23.32 26.56
CA GLU A 98 0.64 22.64 26.51
C GLU A 98 0.70 21.47 25.51
N GLY A 99 1.87 21.29 24.89
CA GLY A 99 2.13 20.27 23.88
C GLY A 99 1.92 18.84 24.37
N ARG A 100 0.91 18.17 23.82
CA ARG A 100 0.85 16.70 23.81
C ARG A 100 1.59 16.16 22.59
N HIS A 101 2.81 15.69 22.80
CA HIS A 101 3.47 14.79 21.87
C HIS A 101 2.60 13.54 21.68
N GLN A 102 2.04 13.34 20.48
CA GLN A 102 1.41 12.08 20.14
C GLN A 102 2.50 10.99 20.00
N PRO A 103 2.38 9.85 20.69
CA PRO A 103 3.35 8.79 20.60
C PRO A 103 3.24 8.06 19.25
N THR A 104 4.40 7.66 18.71
CA THR A 104 4.52 6.99 17.41
C THR A 104 3.87 5.59 17.44
N LEU A 105 3.55 5.05 16.26
CA LEU A 105 2.90 3.73 16.11
C LEU A 105 3.69 2.59 16.81
N GLN A 106 5.01 2.71 16.91
CA GLN A 106 5.87 1.78 17.65
C GLN A 106 5.66 1.83 19.18
N GLN A 107 5.18 2.94 19.73
CA GLN A 107 4.94 3.10 21.17
C GLN A 107 3.55 2.60 21.59
N ARG A 108 2.57 2.57 20.67
CA ARG A 108 1.20 2.06 20.95
C ARG A 108 1.15 0.54 21.13
N HIS A 109 2.05 -0.21 20.50
CA HIS A 109 2.08 -1.67 20.61
C HIS A 109 2.67 -2.22 21.90
N ARG A 110 3.24 -1.38 22.78
CA ARG A 110 3.79 -1.84 24.07
C ARG A 110 2.75 -1.97 25.19
N HIS A 111 1.54 -1.42 25.01
CA HIS A 111 0.50 -1.37 26.04
C HIS A 111 -0.60 -2.43 25.90
N LEU A 112 -0.49 -3.37 24.96
CA LEU A 112 -1.45 -4.46 24.75
C LEU A 112 -0.91 -5.86 25.10
N ARG A 113 0.14 -5.93 25.93
CA ARG A 113 0.70 -7.20 26.42
C ARG A 113 0.87 -7.24 27.95
N GLN A 114 -0.06 -6.67 28.69
CA GLN A 114 -0.16 -6.87 30.13
C GLN A 114 -1.63 -6.97 30.54
N ASP A 115 -2.23 -8.13 30.31
CA ASP A 115 -3.30 -8.65 31.17
C ASP A 115 -3.02 -10.14 31.40
N PRO A 116 -2.63 -10.55 32.62
CA PRO A 116 -2.57 -11.95 33.01
C PRO A 116 -3.93 -12.39 33.59
N GLU A 117 -4.42 -13.52 33.08
CA GLU A 117 -5.35 -14.48 33.73
C GLU A 117 -6.57 -13.96 34.52
N ALA A 118 -7.77 -14.20 33.96
CA ALA A 118 -8.97 -14.62 34.69
C ALA A 118 -9.87 -15.46 33.77
#